data_AF-A0A9P1BFU1-F1
#
_entry.id   AF-A0A9P1BFU1-F1
#
_cell.length_a   1.000
_cell.length_b   1.000
_cell.length_c   1.000
_cell.angle_alpha   90.00
_cell.angle_beta   90.00
_cell.angle_gamma   90.00
#
_symmetry.space_group_name_H-M   'P 1'
#
loop_
_entity.id
_entity.type
_entity.pdbx_description
1 polymer ?
#
loop_
_entity_poly.entity_id
_entity_poly.type
_entity_poly.pdbx_seq_one_letter_code
_entity_poly.pdbx_strand_id
1 'polypeptide(L)'
;MCTRSSVEALLEEHGQSLRSVLEQQQLLERRHDLLSQEVRQRNGQLQDLRREHRQLLKDFHELRDEYSAVRDCLTQARVLRKAELELHLSRRRAPRVLKRLLEEPGLALSLGCVMGVIGSMHLRETAQSLSDGLCKCLKLLKKRMPPDIYVLGGKNDSSAALCNVECFSPLRGEWQVMPPMTVKRYGCAACTLGNLLYVVGGHDGQKALGSAERFDPSASKWSRLPNMLTPRSRCAAVAVKGRLHVLGGRAESRSVPHALATERFDPNTFKWEALPAMPLAPLGCAAAELHGSIYAVGGSL
;
A
#
# COMPACT_ATOMS: atom_id res chain seq x y z
N MET A 1 80.04 2.30 -14.08
CA MET A 1 79.25 2.54 -15.30
C MET A 1 77.81 2.13 -15.01
N CYS A 2 76.99 3.07 -14.57
CA CYS A 2 75.53 2.88 -14.59
C CYS A 2 75.17 2.87 -16.08
N THR A 3 74.76 1.73 -16.61
CA THR A 3 74.47 1.61 -18.05
C THR A 3 73.26 2.50 -18.37
N ARG A 4 73.33 3.20 -19.50
CA ARG A 4 72.28 4.10 -20.01
C ARG A 4 70.86 3.49 -19.93
N SER A 5 70.80 2.17 -20.09
CA SER A 5 69.62 1.32 -19.97
C SER A 5 68.94 1.32 -18.59
N SER A 6 69.67 1.40 -17.47
CA SER A 6 69.04 1.40 -16.13
C SER A 6 68.38 2.73 -15.77
N VAL A 7 68.89 3.84 -16.31
CA VAL A 7 68.29 5.18 -16.14
C VAL A 7 67.04 5.31 -17.02
N GLU A 8 67.07 4.76 -18.23
CA GLU A 8 65.90 4.71 -19.12
C GLU A 8 64.75 3.87 -18.54
N ALA A 9 65.05 2.70 -17.94
CA ALA A 9 64.04 1.86 -17.29
C ALA A 9 63.35 2.55 -16.09
N LEU A 10 64.11 3.27 -15.26
CA LEU A 10 63.55 4.03 -14.13
C LEU A 10 62.70 5.22 -14.59
N LEU A 11 63.09 5.88 -15.68
CA LEU A 11 62.31 6.97 -16.28
C LEU A 11 61.00 6.46 -16.92
N GLU A 12 61.02 5.27 -17.53
CA GLU A 12 59.82 4.63 -18.06
C GLU A 12 58.85 4.20 -16.94
N GLU A 13 59.36 3.63 -15.85
CA GLU A 13 58.54 3.21 -14.71
C GLU A 13 57.90 4.41 -13.98
N HIS A 14 58.67 5.49 -13.77
CA HIS A 14 58.12 6.75 -13.26
C HIS A 14 57.14 7.40 -14.23
N GLY A 15 57.40 7.31 -15.54
CA GLY A 15 56.51 7.80 -16.59
C GLY A 15 55.18 7.03 -16.67
N GLN A 16 55.19 5.72 -16.41
CA GLN A 16 53.98 4.88 -16.32
C GLN A 16 53.20 5.16 -15.03
N SER A 17 53.89 5.34 -13.90
CA SER A 17 53.27 5.72 -12.62
C SER A 17 52.57 7.08 -12.70
N LEU A 18 53.23 8.08 -13.29
CA LEU A 18 52.63 9.41 -13.51
C LEU A 18 51.41 9.36 -14.44
N ARG A 19 51.42 8.52 -15.49
CA ARG A 19 50.25 8.31 -16.36
C ARG A 19 49.08 7.67 -15.61
N SER A 20 49.35 6.66 -14.79
CA SER A 20 48.32 6.01 -13.94
C SER A 20 47.69 7.00 -12.96
N VAL A 21 48.50 7.85 -12.33
CA VAL A 21 48.00 8.92 -11.44
C VAL A 21 47.17 9.94 -12.21
N LEU A 22 47.59 10.33 -13.41
CA LEU A 22 46.84 11.26 -14.26
C LEU A 22 45.49 10.66 -14.70
N GLU A 23 45.47 9.39 -15.06
CA GLU A 23 44.23 8.67 -15.43
C GLU A 23 43.27 8.54 -14.24
N GLN A 24 43.79 8.24 -13.04
CA GLN A 24 43.00 8.22 -11.81
C GLN A 24 42.44 9.61 -11.46
N GLN A 25 43.23 10.66 -11.65
CA GLN A 25 42.79 12.03 -11.44
C GLN A 25 41.67 12.44 -12.42
N GLN A 26 41.82 12.12 -13.71
CA GLN A 26 40.78 12.35 -14.71
C GLN A 26 39.51 11.54 -14.44
N LEU A 27 39.63 10.31 -13.93
CA LEU A 27 38.49 9.49 -13.54
C LEU A 27 37.76 10.08 -12.33
N LEU A 28 38.50 10.58 -11.34
CA LEU A 28 37.95 11.27 -10.17
C LEU A 28 37.24 12.57 -10.55
N GLU A 29 37.81 13.36 -11.46
CA GLU A 29 37.17 14.58 -11.99
C GLU A 29 35.85 14.26 -12.69
N ARG A 30 35.84 13.26 -13.59
CA ARG A 30 34.60 12.80 -14.24
C ARG A 30 33.55 12.33 -13.23
N ARG A 31 33.97 11.61 -12.20
CA ARG A 31 33.06 11.12 -11.14
C ARG A 31 32.54 12.27 -10.28
N HIS A 32 33.36 13.27 -10.01
CA HIS A 32 32.98 14.50 -9.31
C HIS A 32 31.96 15.31 -10.12
N ASP A 33 32.14 15.44 -11.44
CA ASP A 33 31.21 16.13 -12.32
C ASP A 33 29.86 15.43 -12.39
N LEU A 34 29.85 14.11 -12.53
CA LEU A 34 28.63 13.30 -12.51
C LEU A 34 27.88 13.43 -11.18
N LEU A 35 28.59 13.30 -10.05
CA LEU A 35 27.99 13.50 -8.72
C LEU A 35 27.47 14.93 -8.55
N SER A 36 28.19 15.93 -9.04
CA SER A 36 27.77 17.33 -8.99
C SER A 36 26.53 17.58 -9.84
N GLN A 37 26.38 16.89 -10.97
CA GLN A 37 25.18 16.95 -11.80
C GLN A 37 23.98 16.27 -11.10
N GLU A 38 24.17 15.09 -10.50
CA GLU A 38 23.14 14.43 -9.71
C GLU A 38 22.70 15.27 -8.51
N VAL A 39 23.64 15.89 -7.79
CA VAL A 39 23.33 16.77 -6.65
C VAL A 39 22.52 17.98 -7.12
N ARG A 40 22.89 18.59 -8.25
CA ARG A 40 22.11 19.69 -8.85
C ARG A 40 20.69 19.25 -9.23
N GLN A 41 20.55 18.08 -9.85
CA GLN A 41 19.25 17.53 -10.22
C GLN A 41 18.38 17.23 -8.99
N ARG A 42 18.94 16.58 -7.97
CA ARG A 42 18.24 16.30 -6.69
C ARG A 42 17.87 17.60 -5.97
N ASN A 43 18.74 18.60 -5.99
CA ASN A 43 18.45 19.92 -5.39
C ASN A 43 17.31 20.64 -6.11
N GLY A 44 17.25 20.59 -7.44
CA GLY A 44 16.12 21.11 -8.22
C GLY A 44 14.81 20.43 -7.85
N GLN A 45 14.80 19.09 -7.83
CA GLN A 45 13.65 18.30 -7.39
C GLN A 45 13.21 18.64 -5.96
N LEU A 46 14.17 18.79 -5.03
CA LEU A 46 13.89 19.20 -3.65
C LEU A 46 13.28 20.61 -3.56
N GLN A 47 13.70 21.55 -4.40
CA GLN A 47 13.16 22.91 -4.41
C GLN A 47 11.72 22.95 -4.92
N ASP A 48 11.43 22.28 -6.03
CA ASP A 48 10.07 22.21 -6.59
C ASP A 48 9.11 21.57 -5.59
N LEU A 49 9.59 20.54 -4.92
CA LEU A 49 8.83 19.80 -3.94
C LEU A 49 8.66 20.55 -2.61
N ARG A 50 9.61 21.42 -2.24
CA ARG A 50 9.42 22.40 -1.16
C ARG A 50 8.39 23.46 -1.54
N ARG A 51 8.33 23.88 -2.81
CA ARG A 51 7.27 24.79 -3.30
C ARG A 51 5.91 24.11 -3.23
N GLU A 52 5.79 22.89 -3.72
CA GLU A 52 4.55 22.10 -3.64
C GLU A 52 4.12 21.89 -2.18
N HIS A 53 5.03 21.49 -1.29
CA HIS A 53 4.72 21.35 0.13
C HIS A 53 4.24 22.66 0.77
N ARG A 54 4.88 23.80 0.45
CA ARG A 54 4.43 25.11 0.92
C ARG A 54 3.04 25.47 0.40
N GLN A 55 2.74 25.14 -0.86
CA GLN A 55 1.42 25.37 -1.43
C GLN A 55 0.38 24.51 -0.70
N LEU A 56 0.64 23.21 -0.52
CA LEU A 56 -0.26 22.33 0.23
C LEU A 56 -0.45 22.76 1.69
N LEU A 57 0.58 23.31 2.32
CA LEU A 57 0.46 23.88 3.67
C LEU A 57 -0.44 25.11 3.67
N LYS A 58 -0.34 26.00 2.68
CA LYS A 58 -1.25 27.14 2.56
C LYS A 58 -2.68 26.67 2.37
N ASP A 59 -2.89 25.79 1.40
CA ASP A 59 -4.20 25.18 1.14
C ASP A 59 -4.77 24.53 2.41
N PHE A 60 -3.93 23.83 3.20
CA PHE A 60 -4.34 23.22 4.47
C PHE A 60 -4.70 24.24 5.56
N HIS A 61 -3.99 25.37 5.63
CA HIS A 61 -4.30 26.42 6.61
C HIS A 61 -5.58 27.15 6.25
N GLU A 62 -5.75 27.57 4.99
CA GLU A 62 -6.98 28.21 4.48
C GLU A 62 -8.20 27.32 4.78
N LEU A 63 -8.05 26.04 4.53
CA LEU A 63 -9.05 25.01 4.76
C LEU A 63 -9.34 24.72 6.24
N ARG A 64 -8.32 24.82 7.10
CA ARG A 64 -8.49 24.73 8.56
C ARG A 64 -9.25 25.94 9.08
N ASP A 65 -8.98 27.11 8.53
CA ASP A 65 -9.66 28.35 8.89
C ASP A 65 -11.13 28.28 8.44
N GLU A 66 -11.42 27.80 7.23
CA GLU A 66 -12.78 27.51 6.75
C GLU A 66 -13.51 26.50 7.67
N TYR A 67 -12.84 25.40 8.06
CA TYR A 67 -13.42 24.44 8.99
C TYR A 67 -13.69 25.04 10.38
N SER A 68 -12.80 25.92 10.84
CA SER A 68 -12.97 26.64 12.11
C SER A 68 -14.18 27.58 12.06
N ALA A 69 -14.40 28.26 10.93
CA ALA A 69 -15.57 29.11 10.70
C ALA A 69 -16.86 28.29 10.70
N VAL A 70 -16.89 27.13 10.03
CA VAL A 70 -18.02 26.20 10.06
C VAL A 70 -18.29 25.72 11.48
N ARG A 71 -17.25 25.32 12.23
CA ARG A 71 -17.37 24.92 13.64
C ARG A 71 -17.99 26.03 14.49
N ASP A 72 -17.56 27.27 14.29
CA ASP A 72 -18.04 28.40 15.07
C ASP A 72 -19.50 28.73 14.73
N CYS A 73 -19.91 28.62 13.46
CA CYS A 73 -21.31 28.69 13.03
C CYS A 73 -22.18 27.56 13.65
N LEU A 74 -21.68 26.32 13.67
CA LEU A 74 -22.37 25.17 14.28
C LEU A 74 -22.56 25.33 15.80
N THR A 75 -21.57 25.95 16.45
CA THR A 75 -21.59 26.23 17.89
C THR A 75 -22.59 27.34 18.20
N GLN A 76 -22.64 28.40 17.39
CA GLN A 76 -23.64 29.48 17.51
C GLN A 76 -25.07 28.99 17.25
N ALA A 77 -25.24 28.04 16.33
CA ALA A 77 -26.52 27.38 16.05
C ALA A 77 -27.03 26.48 17.19
N ARG A 78 -26.25 26.28 18.27
CA ARG A 78 -26.52 25.38 19.41
C ARG A 78 -26.74 23.90 19.04
N VAL A 79 -26.31 23.49 17.84
CA VAL A 79 -26.52 22.11 17.33
C VAL A 79 -25.52 21.12 17.97
N LEU A 80 -24.33 21.56 18.40
CA LEU A 80 -23.29 20.71 19.01
C LEU A 80 -22.60 21.41 20.19
N ARG A 81 -22.47 20.74 21.35
CA ARG A 81 -21.68 21.25 22.49
C ARG A 81 -20.19 21.09 22.20
N LYS A 82 -19.42 22.17 22.38
CA LYS A 82 -17.96 22.26 22.11
C LYS A 82 -17.15 21.08 22.69
N ALA A 83 -17.51 20.60 23.88
CA ALA A 83 -16.83 19.50 24.57
C ALA A 83 -17.05 18.11 23.94
N GLU A 84 -18.20 17.86 23.31
CA GLU A 84 -18.49 16.55 22.67
C GLU A 84 -17.73 16.40 21.35
N LEU A 85 -17.53 17.50 20.62
CA LEU A 85 -16.80 17.52 19.34
C LEU A 85 -15.30 17.28 19.52
N GLU A 86 -14.67 17.88 20.53
CA GLU A 86 -13.23 17.70 20.85
C GLU A 86 -12.92 16.25 21.24
N LEU A 87 -13.84 15.60 21.97
CA LEU A 87 -13.72 14.19 22.36
C LEU A 87 -13.95 13.22 21.17
N HIS A 88 -14.71 13.64 20.15
CA HIS A 88 -15.01 12.83 18.97
C HIS A 88 -14.00 12.99 17.83
N LEU A 89 -13.42 14.19 17.65
CA LEU A 89 -12.36 14.46 16.68
C LEU A 89 -11.04 13.77 17.03
N SER A 90 -10.73 13.65 18.32
CA SER A 90 -9.53 12.93 18.80
C SER A 90 -9.58 11.42 18.53
N ARG A 91 -10.76 10.83 18.31
CA ARG A 91 -10.95 9.39 18.10
C ARG A 91 -11.29 9.04 16.65
N ARG A 92 -10.37 9.17 15.69
CA ARG A 92 -10.28 8.52 14.33
C ARG A 92 -11.58 8.16 13.54
N ARG A 93 -12.77 8.64 13.93
CA ARG A 93 -14.12 8.26 13.43
C ARG A 93 -14.84 9.44 12.78
N ALA A 94 -14.22 10.62 12.77
CA ALA A 94 -14.77 11.87 12.29
C ALA A 94 -15.42 11.80 10.89
N PRO A 95 -14.85 11.12 9.86
CA PRO A 95 -15.46 11.13 8.53
C PRO A 95 -16.80 10.38 8.48
N ARG A 96 -16.92 9.29 9.25
CA ARG A 96 -18.14 8.46 9.27
C ARG A 96 -19.26 9.11 10.09
N VAL A 97 -18.91 9.89 11.10
CA VAL A 97 -19.88 10.59 11.96
C VAL A 97 -20.39 11.84 11.25
N LEU A 98 -19.52 12.66 10.63
CA LEU A 98 -19.96 13.84 9.88
C LEU A 98 -20.89 13.45 8.71
N LYS A 99 -20.54 12.38 7.99
CA LYS A 99 -21.38 11.84 6.92
C LYS A 99 -22.75 11.37 7.43
N ARG A 100 -22.79 10.62 8.54
CA ARG A 100 -24.06 10.19 9.16
C ARG A 100 -24.89 11.35 9.73
N LEU A 101 -24.25 12.37 10.29
CA LEU A 101 -24.92 13.56 10.82
C LEU A 101 -25.56 14.40 9.69
N LEU A 102 -24.94 14.42 8.51
CA LEU A 102 -25.48 15.09 7.31
C LEU A 102 -26.48 14.23 6.53
N GLU A 103 -26.45 12.90 6.70
CA GLU A 103 -27.45 11.96 6.14
C GLU A 103 -28.76 11.97 6.94
N GLU A 104 -28.76 12.45 8.18
CA GLU A 104 -29.96 12.69 9.00
C GLU A 104 -30.70 13.95 8.49
N PRO A 105 -31.89 13.82 7.87
CA PRO A 105 -32.55 14.93 7.18
C PRO A 105 -32.93 16.08 8.13
N GLY A 106 -33.19 15.81 9.42
CA GLY A 106 -33.52 16.84 10.41
C GLY A 106 -32.34 17.76 10.78
N LEU A 107 -31.11 17.23 10.80
CA LEU A 107 -29.90 18.01 11.05
C LEU A 107 -29.48 18.80 9.81
N ALA A 108 -29.59 18.19 8.62
CA ALA A 108 -29.33 18.89 7.36
C ALA A 108 -30.31 20.07 7.14
N LEU A 109 -31.59 19.89 7.48
CA LEU A 109 -32.60 20.95 7.41
C LEU A 109 -32.34 22.06 8.43
N SER A 110 -32.05 21.73 9.69
CA SER A 110 -31.75 22.76 10.71
C SER A 110 -30.49 23.55 10.37
N LEU A 111 -29.47 22.91 9.81
CA LEU A 111 -28.28 23.59 9.28
C LEU A 111 -28.60 24.50 8.09
N GLY A 112 -29.41 24.00 7.15
CA GLY A 112 -29.90 24.78 6.02
C GLY A 112 -30.73 25.99 6.44
N CYS A 113 -31.54 25.88 7.49
CA CYS A 113 -32.34 26.97 8.03
C CYS A 113 -31.48 28.04 8.73
N VAL A 114 -30.44 27.64 9.47
CA VAL A 114 -29.56 28.59 10.18
C VAL A 114 -28.61 29.31 9.22
N MET A 115 -28.07 28.61 8.22
CA MET A 115 -27.09 29.20 7.29
C MET A 115 -27.72 29.78 6.02
N GLY A 116 -28.99 29.46 5.76
CA GLY A 116 -29.69 29.81 4.53
C GLY A 116 -29.19 29.01 3.30
N VAL A 117 -29.84 29.21 2.17
CA VAL A 117 -29.53 28.51 0.91
C VAL A 117 -28.12 28.86 0.41
N ILE A 118 -27.75 30.14 0.47
CA ILE A 118 -26.44 30.62 0.00
C ILE A 118 -25.31 30.09 0.89
N GLY A 119 -25.47 30.13 2.22
CA GLY A 119 -24.49 29.55 3.16
C GLY A 119 -24.34 28.04 2.99
N SER A 120 -25.44 27.33 2.71
CA SER A 120 -25.43 25.91 2.40
C SER A 120 -24.69 25.59 1.09
N MET A 121 -24.83 26.43 0.06
CA MET A 121 -24.07 26.30 -1.18
C MET A 121 -22.57 26.53 -0.96
N HIS A 122 -22.19 27.53 -0.17
CA HIS A 122 -20.78 27.78 0.16
C HIS A 122 -20.17 26.62 0.96
N LEU A 123 -20.90 26.09 1.94
CA LEU A 123 -20.45 24.91 2.71
C LEU A 123 -20.24 23.68 1.81
N ARG A 124 -21.10 23.49 0.81
CA ARG A 124 -20.92 22.42 -0.16
C ARG A 124 -19.66 22.64 -1.00
N GLU A 125 -19.46 23.85 -1.49
CA GLU A 125 -18.30 24.20 -2.34
C GLU A 125 -16.98 24.08 -1.57
N THR A 126 -16.94 24.51 -0.31
CA THR A 126 -15.75 24.35 0.56
C THR A 126 -15.52 22.89 0.89
N ALA A 127 -16.55 22.11 1.21
CA ALA A 127 -16.42 20.67 1.44
C ALA A 127 -15.93 19.91 0.19
N GLN A 128 -16.34 20.33 -1.01
CA GLN A 128 -15.86 19.77 -2.28
C GLN A 128 -14.40 20.14 -2.52
N SER A 129 -14.04 21.42 -2.35
CA SER A 129 -12.66 21.90 -2.49
C SER A 129 -11.70 21.23 -1.49
N LEU A 130 -12.16 21.05 -0.26
CA LEU A 130 -11.50 20.26 0.80
C LEU A 130 -11.25 18.81 0.38
N SER A 131 -12.30 18.15 -0.09
CA SER A 131 -12.22 16.77 -0.56
C SER A 131 -11.20 16.65 -1.69
N ASP A 132 -11.25 17.55 -2.67
CA ASP A 132 -10.36 17.54 -3.82
C ASP A 132 -8.90 17.84 -3.45
N GLY A 133 -8.68 18.85 -2.59
CA GLY A 133 -7.37 19.19 -2.05
C GLY A 133 -6.76 18.02 -1.27
N LEU A 134 -7.52 17.42 -0.35
CA LEU A 134 -7.07 16.23 0.39
C LEU A 134 -6.83 15.04 -0.55
N CYS A 135 -7.67 14.82 -1.56
CA CYS A 135 -7.44 13.77 -2.55
C CYS A 135 -6.13 13.97 -3.31
N LYS A 136 -5.78 15.20 -3.70
CA LYS A 136 -4.48 15.52 -4.32
C LYS A 136 -3.33 15.27 -3.34
N CYS A 137 -3.42 15.78 -2.12
CA CYS A 137 -2.43 15.55 -1.06
C CYS A 137 -2.19 14.06 -0.80
N LEU A 138 -3.27 13.27 -0.68
CA LEU A 138 -3.18 11.83 -0.42
C LEU A 138 -2.54 11.07 -1.58
N LYS A 139 -2.77 11.47 -2.83
CA LYS A 139 -2.09 10.88 -4.00
C LYS A 139 -0.58 11.14 -3.94
N LEU A 140 -0.18 12.36 -3.58
CA LEU A 140 1.23 12.73 -3.44
C LEU A 140 1.89 12.01 -2.27
N LEU A 141 1.20 11.92 -1.13
CA LEU A 141 1.66 11.17 0.04
C LEU A 141 1.80 9.68 -0.28
N LYS A 142 0.83 9.06 -0.97
CA LYS A 142 0.92 7.66 -1.39
C LYS A 142 2.10 7.38 -2.32
N LYS A 143 2.47 8.33 -3.18
CA LYS A 143 3.62 8.20 -4.08
C LYS A 143 4.95 8.24 -3.33
N ARG A 144 4.97 8.85 -2.15
CA ARG A 144 6.21 9.24 -1.47
C ARG A 144 6.45 8.51 -0.16
N MET A 145 5.40 8.06 0.49
CA MET A 145 5.48 7.25 1.68
C MET A 145 5.64 5.78 1.25
N PRO A 146 6.60 5.05 1.83
CA PRO A 146 6.71 3.61 1.58
C PRO A 146 5.44 2.90 2.09
N PRO A 147 4.97 1.86 1.39
CA PRO A 147 3.82 1.09 1.85
C PRO A 147 4.15 0.32 3.13
N ASP A 148 3.17 0.19 4.01
CA ASP A 148 3.27 -0.74 5.14
C ASP A 148 3.27 -2.19 4.64
N ILE A 149 4.04 -3.04 5.31
CA ILE A 149 4.22 -4.45 4.93
C ILE A 149 3.48 -5.31 5.94
N TYR A 150 2.58 -6.16 5.44
CA TYR A 150 1.79 -7.08 6.28
C TYR A 150 2.32 -8.51 6.14
N VAL A 151 2.58 -9.15 7.27
CA VAL A 151 2.93 -10.57 7.38
C VAL A 151 1.76 -11.30 8.03
N LEU A 152 1.34 -12.41 7.41
CA LEU A 152 0.07 -13.08 7.70
C LEU A 152 0.28 -14.57 7.91
N GLY A 153 -0.06 -15.06 9.10
CA GLY A 153 -0.04 -16.49 9.44
C GLY A 153 1.36 -17.08 9.39
N GLY A 154 1.50 -18.24 8.74
CA GLY A 154 2.75 -18.99 8.65
C GLY A 154 2.80 -20.20 9.58
N LYS A 155 4.00 -20.73 9.79
CA LYS A 155 4.29 -21.81 10.73
C LYS A 155 5.30 -21.34 11.77
N ASN A 156 5.11 -21.73 13.02
CA ASN A 156 6.14 -21.61 14.04
C ASN A 156 7.11 -22.82 14.01
N ASP A 157 8.07 -22.83 14.92
CA ASP A 157 9.08 -23.88 15.04
C ASP A 157 8.49 -25.26 15.30
N SER A 158 7.33 -25.34 15.97
CA SER A 158 6.60 -26.60 16.16
C SER A 158 5.74 -27.01 14.97
N SER A 159 5.92 -26.37 13.81
CA SER A 159 5.14 -26.58 12.58
C SER A 159 3.64 -26.33 12.71
N ALA A 160 3.19 -25.67 13.77
CA ALA A 160 1.80 -25.29 13.97
C ALA A 160 1.46 -24.07 13.12
N ALA A 161 0.27 -24.11 12.49
CA ALA A 161 -0.24 -23.00 11.70
C ALA A 161 -0.58 -21.80 12.61
N LEU A 162 -0.24 -20.60 12.16
CA LEU A 162 -0.45 -19.35 12.89
C LEU A 162 -1.63 -18.55 12.31
N CYS A 163 -2.29 -17.76 13.16
CA CYS A 163 -3.27 -16.75 12.74
C CYS A 163 -2.78 -15.31 12.96
N ASN A 164 -1.57 -15.16 13.50
CA ASN A 164 -0.95 -13.88 13.82
C ASN A 164 -0.79 -13.02 12.58
N VAL A 165 -0.89 -11.71 12.78
CA VAL A 165 -0.72 -10.72 11.73
C VAL A 165 0.16 -9.62 12.27
N GLU A 166 1.21 -9.29 11.54
CA GLU A 166 2.17 -8.26 11.91
C GLU A 166 2.28 -7.25 10.77
N CYS A 167 2.40 -5.99 11.13
CA CYS A 167 2.53 -4.87 10.20
C CYS A 167 3.84 -4.15 10.48
N PHE A 168 4.74 -4.14 9.51
CA PHE A 168 5.94 -3.33 9.54
C PHE A 168 5.64 -1.99 8.86
N SER A 169 5.87 -0.89 9.57
CA SER A 169 5.79 0.45 8.98
C SER A 169 7.20 0.96 8.70
N PRO A 170 7.63 1.04 7.42
CA PRO A 170 8.98 1.50 7.09
C PRO A 170 9.23 2.95 7.50
N LEU A 171 8.16 3.74 7.65
CA LEU A 171 8.23 5.11 8.16
C LEU A 171 8.66 5.19 9.62
N ARG A 172 8.24 4.21 10.43
CA ARG A 172 8.54 4.15 11.86
C ARG A 172 9.71 3.22 12.18
N GLY A 173 10.04 2.32 11.27
CA GLY A 173 11.02 1.25 11.53
C GLY A 173 10.53 0.24 12.56
N GLU A 174 9.22 0.15 12.78
CA GLU A 174 8.61 -0.63 13.86
C GLU A 174 7.63 -1.67 13.32
N TRP A 175 7.66 -2.85 13.94
CA TRP A 175 6.62 -3.87 13.80
C TRP A 175 5.48 -3.59 14.79
N GLN A 176 4.25 -3.78 14.33
CA GLN A 176 3.05 -3.68 15.14
C GLN A 176 2.24 -4.97 15.00
N VAL A 177 1.78 -5.48 16.14
CA VAL A 177 0.84 -6.60 16.18
C VAL A 177 -0.52 -6.10 15.74
N MET A 178 -1.10 -6.78 14.77
CA MET A 178 -2.42 -6.49 14.23
C MET A 178 -3.43 -7.51 14.75
N PRO A 179 -4.75 -7.23 14.61
CA PRO A 179 -5.78 -8.21 14.92
C PRO A 179 -5.52 -9.54 14.17
N PRO A 180 -5.58 -10.70 14.85
CA PRO A 180 -5.33 -11.98 14.21
C PRO A 180 -6.43 -12.35 13.23
N MET A 181 -6.10 -13.19 12.25
CA MET A 181 -7.07 -13.82 11.35
C MET A 181 -8.01 -14.74 12.14
N THR A 182 -9.22 -14.99 11.63
CA THR A 182 -10.15 -15.93 12.31
C THR A 182 -9.74 -17.38 12.12
N VAL A 183 -8.99 -17.69 11.07
CA VAL A 183 -8.48 -19.04 10.80
C VAL A 183 -6.96 -19.01 10.77
N LYS A 184 -6.32 -19.99 11.41
CA LYS A 184 -4.88 -20.21 11.31
C LYS A 184 -4.51 -20.77 9.93
N ARG A 185 -3.46 -20.25 9.31
CA ARG A 185 -3.13 -20.56 7.92
C ARG A 185 -1.62 -20.54 7.71
N TYR A 186 -1.10 -21.54 7.02
CA TYR A 186 0.21 -21.46 6.35
C TYR A 186 0.06 -21.80 4.86
N GLY A 187 1.01 -21.33 4.05
CA GLY A 187 0.94 -21.50 2.59
C GLY A 187 -0.33 -20.92 1.98
N CYS A 188 -0.95 -19.93 2.63
CA CYS A 188 -2.03 -19.14 2.07
C CYS A 188 -1.47 -18.13 1.07
N ALA A 189 -2.32 -17.68 0.17
CA ALA A 189 -1.99 -16.56 -0.69
C ALA A 189 -2.59 -15.27 -0.14
N ALA A 190 -1.90 -14.16 -0.35
CA ALA A 190 -2.39 -12.84 0.04
C ALA A 190 -2.16 -11.82 -1.08
N CYS A 191 -3.09 -10.89 -1.24
CA CYS A 191 -2.90 -9.73 -2.11
C CYS A 191 -3.77 -8.55 -1.67
N THR A 192 -3.52 -7.38 -2.24
CA THR A 192 -4.29 -6.17 -1.96
C THR A 192 -5.27 -5.86 -3.09
N LEU A 193 -6.49 -5.46 -2.74
CA LEU A 193 -7.51 -5.04 -3.70
C LEU A 193 -8.38 -3.95 -3.07
N GLY A 194 -8.43 -2.76 -3.68
CA GLY A 194 -9.27 -1.65 -3.20
C GLY A 194 -8.94 -1.18 -1.77
N ASN A 195 -7.66 -1.07 -1.42
CA ASN A 195 -7.14 -0.76 -0.07
C ASN A 195 -7.47 -1.81 1.02
N LEU A 196 -7.98 -2.97 0.64
CA LEU A 196 -8.23 -4.09 1.54
C LEU A 196 -7.20 -5.19 1.27
N LEU A 197 -6.84 -5.91 2.32
CA LEU A 197 -5.95 -7.06 2.24
C LEU A 197 -6.78 -8.33 2.19
N TYR A 198 -6.56 -9.18 1.19
CA TYR A 198 -7.27 -10.45 1.02
C TYR A 198 -6.31 -11.59 1.32
N VAL A 199 -6.78 -12.57 2.09
CA VAL A 199 -6.06 -13.81 2.40
C VAL A 199 -6.94 -14.98 2.01
N VAL A 200 -6.41 -15.89 1.20
CA VAL A 200 -7.17 -16.97 0.59
C VAL A 200 -6.44 -18.30 0.71
N GLY A 201 -7.24 -19.33 0.98
CA GLY A 201 -6.77 -20.70 1.09
C GLY A 201 -5.71 -20.92 2.18
N GLY A 202 -4.74 -21.77 1.86
CA GLY A 202 -3.71 -22.22 2.79
C GLY A 202 -4.09 -23.52 3.49
N HIS A 203 -3.45 -23.79 4.61
CA HIS A 203 -3.65 -25.01 5.39
C HIS A 203 -3.62 -24.66 6.88
N ASP A 204 -4.54 -25.22 7.66
CA ASP A 204 -4.70 -24.95 9.10
C ASP A 204 -3.89 -25.90 10.01
N GLY A 205 -3.02 -26.73 9.43
CA GLY A 205 -2.33 -27.84 10.09
C GLY A 205 -3.07 -29.18 10.03
N GLN A 206 -4.35 -29.21 9.64
CA GLN A 206 -5.14 -30.43 9.49
C GLN A 206 -5.60 -30.66 8.06
N LYS A 207 -6.07 -29.62 7.38
CA LYS A 207 -6.58 -29.68 6.01
C LYS A 207 -6.28 -28.45 5.17
N ALA A 208 -6.40 -28.59 3.86
CA ALA A 208 -6.40 -27.46 2.93
C ALA A 208 -7.68 -26.63 3.10
N LEU A 209 -7.55 -25.31 2.97
CA LEU A 209 -8.64 -24.37 3.22
C LEU A 209 -9.22 -23.86 1.90
N GLY A 210 -10.55 -23.84 1.82
CA GLY A 210 -11.30 -23.07 0.82
C GLY A 210 -11.73 -21.70 1.33
N SER A 211 -11.56 -21.43 2.63
CA SER A 211 -12.01 -20.17 3.22
C SER A 211 -11.13 -19.00 2.80
N ALA A 212 -11.75 -17.84 2.66
CA ALA A 212 -11.11 -16.58 2.35
C ALA A 212 -11.54 -15.53 3.38
N GLU A 213 -10.65 -14.58 3.66
CA GLU A 213 -10.89 -13.49 4.60
C GLU A 213 -10.30 -12.20 4.01
N ARG A 214 -10.91 -11.06 4.37
CA ARG A 214 -10.36 -9.74 4.06
C ARG A 214 -10.15 -8.93 5.33
N PHE A 215 -9.10 -8.14 5.35
CA PHE A 215 -8.78 -7.19 6.41
C PHE A 215 -8.93 -5.76 5.89
N ASP A 216 -9.63 -4.94 6.67
CA ASP A 216 -9.72 -3.49 6.48
C ASP A 216 -8.77 -2.80 7.48
N PRO A 217 -7.61 -2.28 7.02
CA PRO A 217 -6.67 -1.57 7.88
C PRO A 217 -7.25 -0.30 8.51
N SER A 218 -8.23 0.34 7.89
CA SER A 218 -8.86 1.56 8.41
C SER A 218 -9.79 1.28 9.59
N ALA A 219 -10.41 0.09 9.59
CA ALA A 219 -11.29 -0.38 10.65
C ALA A 219 -10.61 -1.35 11.62
N SER A 220 -9.37 -1.77 11.32
CA SER A 220 -8.65 -2.83 12.00
C SER A 220 -9.52 -4.07 12.22
N LYS A 221 -10.22 -4.52 11.16
CA LYS A 221 -11.20 -5.60 11.28
C LYS A 221 -11.09 -6.61 10.14
N TRP A 222 -11.14 -7.88 10.51
CA TRP A 222 -11.29 -9.01 9.59
C TRP A 222 -12.76 -9.27 9.26
N SER A 223 -13.03 -9.63 8.02
CA SER A 223 -14.33 -10.05 7.52
C SER A 223 -14.19 -11.33 6.72
N ARG A 224 -15.02 -12.32 7.02
CA ARG A 224 -15.05 -13.57 6.27
C ARG A 224 -15.64 -13.35 4.88
N LEU A 225 -15.07 -14.02 3.90
CA LEU A 225 -15.56 -14.06 2.52
C LEU A 225 -16.20 -15.42 2.23
N PRO A 226 -17.00 -15.52 1.16
CA PRO A 226 -17.44 -16.80 0.61
C PRO A 226 -16.24 -17.72 0.37
N ASN A 227 -16.43 -19.02 0.60
CA ASN A 227 -15.39 -20.00 0.33
C ASN A 227 -15.14 -20.10 -1.19
N MET A 228 -13.89 -20.34 -1.56
CA MET A 228 -13.48 -20.79 -2.88
C MET A 228 -14.17 -22.10 -3.25
N LEU A 229 -14.25 -22.38 -4.54
CA LEU A 229 -14.81 -23.60 -5.10
C LEU A 229 -13.94 -24.81 -4.74
N THR A 230 -12.61 -24.64 -4.76
CA THR A 230 -11.65 -25.69 -4.44
C THR A 230 -10.75 -25.29 -3.26
N PRO A 231 -10.79 -26.03 -2.13
CA PRO A 231 -9.82 -25.89 -1.06
C PRO A 231 -8.39 -26.15 -1.54
N ARG A 232 -7.48 -25.22 -1.29
CA ARG A 232 -6.10 -25.30 -1.80
C ARG A 232 -5.08 -24.62 -0.89
N SER A 233 -3.88 -25.18 -0.87
CA SER A 233 -2.70 -24.62 -0.19
C SER A 233 -1.57 -24.36 -1.19
N ARG A 234 -0.59 -23.53 -0.82
CA ARG A 234 0.55 -23.13 -1.68
C ARG A 234 0.11 -22.56 -3.03
N CYS A 235 -1.00 -21.84 -3.02
CA CYS A 235 -1.53 -21.14 -4.18
C CYS A 235 -0.94 -19.73 -4.28
N ALA A 236 -1.14 -19.08 -5.42
CA ALA A 236 -0.82 -17.67 -5.62
C ALA A 236 -2.12 -16.87 -5.74
N ALA A 237 -2.09 -15.61 -5.28
CA ALA A 237 -3.22 -14.68 -5.40
C ALA A 237 -2.74 -13.37 -6.01
N VAL A 238 -3.53 -12.83 -6.93
CA VAL A 238 -3.21 -11.59 -7.63
C VAL A 238 -4.49 -10.81 -7.92
N ALA A 239 -4.45 -9.49 -7.72
CA ALA A 239 -5.55 -8.60 -8.05
C ALA A 239 -5.34 -8.01 -9.45
N VAL A 240 -6.27 -8.25 -10.37
CA VAL A 240 -6.22 -7.74 -11.76
C VAL A 240 -7.57 -7.20 -12.15
N LYS A 241 -7.59 -5.98 -12.72
CA LYS A 241 -8.81 -5.31 -13.20
C LYS A 241 -9.95 -5.31 -12.16
N GLY A 242 -9.61 -5.06 -10.89
CA GLY A 242 -10.58 -4.99 -9.79
C GLY A 242 -11.09 -6.33 -9.26
N ARG A 243 -10.54 -7.45 -9.73
CA ARG A 243 -10.93 -8.81 -9.30
C ARG A 243 -9.74 -9.58 -8.76
N LEU A 244 -10.02 -10.44 -7.79
CA LEU A 244 -9.02 -11.32 -7.17
C LEU A 244 -8.94 -12.61 -7.98
N HIS A 245 -7.74 -13.05 -8.33
CA HIS A 245 -7.50 -14.31 -9.04
C HIS A 245 -6.61 -15.20 -8.19
N VAL A 246 -6.94 -16.49 -8.11
CA VAL A 246 -6.22 -17.50 -7.35
C VAL A 246 -5.79 -18.61 -8.29
N LEU A 247 -4.50 -18.91 -8.27
CA LEU A 247 -3.82 -19.73 -9.27
C LEU A 247 -3.07 -20.87 -8.60
N GLY A 248 -3.07 -22.03 -9.27
CA GLY A 248 -2.29 -23.20 -8.86
C GLY A 248 -2.58 -23.68 -7.43
N GLY A 249 -1.55 -24.23 -6.80
CA GLY A 249 -1.60 -24.80 -5.46
C GLY A 249 -1.95 -26.29 -5.45
N ARG A 250 -2.09 -26.83 -4.24
CA ARG A 250 -2.41 -28.23 -3.96
C ARG A 250 -3.78 -28.36 -3.34
N ALA A 251 -4.66 -29.10 -4.00
CA ALA A 251 -5.87 -29.62 -3.36
C ALA A 251 -5.51 -30.86 -2.54
N GLU A 252 -6.27 -31.09 -1.47
CA GLU A 252 -6.04 -32.22 -0.57
C GLU A 252 -6.65 -33.52 -1.10
N SER A 253 -7.75 -33.44 -1.84
CA SER A 253 -8.39 -34.64 -2.40
C SER A 253 -7.64 -35.15 -3.64
N ARG A 254 -7.35 -36.45 -3.64
CA ARG A 254 -6.79 -37.18 -4.80
C ARG A 254 -7.72 -37.22 -6.02
N SER A 255 -8.99 -36.87 -5.84
CA SER A 255 -9.97 -36.81 -6.93
C SER A 255 -9.93 -35.50 -7.72
N VAL A 256 -9.11 -34.53 -7.30
CA VAL A 256 -8.99 -33.24 -8.01
C VAL A 256 -7.84 -33.37 -9.01
N PRO A 257 -8.01 -32.91 -10.27
CA PRO A 257 -6.95 -32.96 -11.27
C PRO A 257 -5.67 -32.30 -10.77
N HIS A 258 -4.50 -32.81 -11.19
CA HIS A 258 -3.21 -32.18 -10.92
C HIS A 258 -3.17 -30.70 -11.35
N ALA A 259 -3.93 -30.35 -12.38
CA ALA A 259 -4.15 -28.97 -12.80
C ALA A 259 -5.40 -28.39 -12.12
N LEU A 260 -5.19 -27.59 -11.07
CA LEU A 260 -6.29 -26.85 -10.44
C LEU A 260 -6.78 -25.72 -11.34
N ALA A 261 -8.10 -25.62 -11.49
CA ALA A 261 -8.74 -24.48 -12.13
C ALA A 261 -8.31 -23.17 -11.45
N THR A 262 -8.09 -22.14 -12.27
CA THR A 262 -7.92 -20.78 -11.77
C THR A 262 -9.27 -20.33 -11.21
N GLU A 263 -9.29 -19.66 -10.07
CA GLU A 263 -10.53 -19.13 -9.50
C GLU A 263 -10.48 -17.61 -9.45
N ARG A 264 -11.60 -16.96 -9.79
CA ARG A 264 -11.75 -15.51 -9.76
C ARG A 264 -12.84 -15.11 -8.78
N PHE A 265 -12.53 -14.19 -7.88
CA PHE A 265 -13.48 -13.56 -6.97
C PHE A 265 -13.80 -12.14 -7.42
N ASP A 266 -15.10 -11.87 -7.55
CA ASP A 266 -15.62 -10.52 -7.82
C ASP A 266 -16.12 -9.88 -6.50
N PRO A 267 -15.48 -8.80 -6.02
CA PRO A 267 -15.84 -8.16 -4.75
C PRO A 267 -17.20 -7.44 -4.79
N ASN A 268 -17.77 -7.19 -5.97
CA ASN A 268 -19.09 -6.54 -6.08
C ASN A 268 -20.23 -7.55 -5.93
N THR A 269 -20.04 -8.76 -6.45
CA THR A 269 -21.05 -9.83 -6.39
C THR A 269 -20.83 -10.80 -5.24
N PHE A 270 -19.66 -10.77 -4.61
CA PHE A 270 -19.23 -11.74 -3.60
C PHE A 270 -19.34 -13.18 -4.10
N LYS A 271 -18.91 -13.43 -5.34
CA LYS A 271 -18.94 -14.77 -5.94
C LYS A 271 -17.58 -15.18 -6.47
N TRP A 272 -17.33 -16.49 -6.37
CA TRP A 272 -16.20 -17.17 -6.99
C TRP A 272 -16.65 -17.80 -8.31
N GLU A 273 -15.78 -17.71 -9.31
CA GLU A 273 -15.99 -18.25 -10.65
C GLU A 273 -14.77 -19.07 -11.06
N ALA A 274 -15.00 -20.25 -11.62
CA ALA A 274 -13.95 -21.08 -12.17
C ALA A 274 -13.53 -20.56 -13.57
N LEU A 275 -12.23 -20.40 -13.75
CA LEU A 275 -11.58 -20.09 -15.01
C LEU A 275 -10.74 -21.31 -15.45
N PRO A 276 -10.33 -21.36 -16.73
CA PRO A 276 -9.47 -22.43 -17.23
C PRO A 276 -8.25 -22.69 -16.34
N ALA A 277 -7.93 -23.96 -16.15
CA ALA A 277 -6.75 -24.39 -15.42
C ALA A 277 -5.47 -23.99 -16.18
N MET A 278 -4.40 -23.68 -15.45
CA MET A 278 -3.10 -23.48 -16.08
C MET A 278 -2.59 -24.83 -16.60
N PRO A 279 -2.02 -24.90 -17.82
CA PRO A 279 -1.53 -26.16 -18.40
C PRO A 279 -0.48 -26.87 -17.55
N LEU A 280 0.41 -26.08 -16.92
CA LEU A 280 1.26 -26.53 -15.83
C LEU A 280 0.79 -25.79 -14.57
N ALA A 281 0.33 -26.52 -13.56
CA ALA A 281 -0.13 -25.95 -12.29
C ALA A 281 0.97 -26.11 -11.24
N PRO A 282 1.84 -25.11 -11.03
CA PRO A 282 2.98 -25.29 -10.16
C PRO A 282 2.54 -25.16 -8.70
N LEU A 283 3.05 -26.05 -7.86
CA LEU A 283 3.03 -25.91 -6.41
C LEU A 283 3.89 -24.72 -6.00
N GLY A 284 3.32 -23.77 -5.26
CA GLY A 284 4.07 -22.62 -4.76
C GLY A 284 4.55 -21.66 -5.85
N CYS A 285 3.77 -21.51 -6.93
CA CYS A 285 4.03 -20.44 -7.89
C CYS A 285 3.91 -19.05 -7.23
N ALA A 286 4.68 -18.10 -7.74
CA ALA A 286 4.46 -16.68 -7.48
C ALA A 286 3.60 -16.10 -8.62
N ALA A 287 2.67 -15.21 -8.29
CA ALA A 287 1.88 -14.52 -9.30
C ALA A 287 2.03 -13.00 -9.14
N ALA A 288 2.21 -12.31 -10.26
CA ALA A 288 2.28 -10.87 -10.33
C ALA A 288 1.38 -10.34 -11.45
N GLU A 289 0.85 -9.14 -11.25
CA GLU A 289 0.14 -8.38 -12.28
C GLU A 289 1.12 -7.42 -12.95
N LEU A 290 1.11 -7.40 -14.29
CA LEU A 290 1.85 -6.44 -15.08
C LEU A 290 1.03 -6.08 -16.32
N HIS A 291 0.74 -4.79 -16.49
CA HIS A 291 -0.02 -4.23 -17.61
C HIS A 291 -1.38 -4.92 -17.87
N GLY A 292 -2.08 -5.28 -16.80
CA GLY A 292 -3.39 -5.94 -16.86
C GLY A 292 -3.33 -7.44 -17.20
N SER A 293 -2.14 -8.03 -17.25
CA SER A 293 -1.91 -9.45 -17.47
C SER A 293 -1.34 -10.11 -16.21
N ILE A 294 -1.66 -11.39 -16.02
CA ILE A 294 -1.19 -12.21 -14.90
C ILE A 294 0.02 -13.01 -15.36
N TYR A 295 1.11 -12.89 -14.62
CA TYR A 295 2.30 -13.71 -14.80
C TYR A 295 2.44 -14.64 -13.61
N ALA A 296 2.38 -15.95 -13.86
CA ALA A 296 2.68 -16.98 -12.88
C ALA A 296 4.09 -17.52 -13.16
N VAL A 297 4.97 -17.47 -12.17
CA VAL A 297 6.39 -17.80 -12.32
C VAL A 297 6.80 -18.87 -11.31
N GLY A 298 7.56 -19.85 -11.80
CA GLY A 298 8.19 -20.90 -11.00
C GLY A 298 7.22 -21.93 -10.42
N GLY A 299 7.64 -22.54 -9.31
CA GLY A 299 6.96 -23.62 -8.60
C GLY A 299 7.41 -25.02 -9.00
N SER A 300 6.98 -26.01 -8.22
CA SER A 300 7.29 -27.43 -8.48
C SER A 300 6.12 -28.12 -9.17
N LEU A 301 6.44 -29.00 -10.11
CA LEU A 301 5.51 -30.02 -10.60
C LEU A 301 5.33 -31.13 -9.57
#